data_AF-A0A849ZKB9-F1
#
_entry.id   AF-A0A849ZKB9-F1
#
_cell.length_a   1.000
_cell.length_b   1.000
_cell.length_c   1.000
_cell.angle_alpha   90.00
_cell.angle_beta   90.00
_cell.angle_gamma   90.00
#
_symmetry.space_group_name_H-M   'P 1'
#
loop_
_entity.id
_entity.type
_entity.pdbx_description
1 polymer ?
#
loop_
_entity_poly.entity_id
_entity_poly.type
_entity_poly.pdbx_seq_one_letter_code
_entity_poly.pdbx_strand_id
1 'polypeptide(L)' 'MKQRLLLSDVSPEARLLDAESRHRQLDVRLKELGRRAYLTPTEQLEASELKKLKLRAKDELTTLRSKLGP' A
#
# COMPACT_ATOMS: atom_id res chain seq x y z
N MET A 1 13.24 28.31 -6.65
CA MET A 1 12.51 27.28 -7.40
C MET A 1 13.35 25.99 -7.50
N LYS A 2 13.39 25.15 -6.46
CA LYS A 2 14.19 23.90 -6.44
C LYS A 2 13.39 22.76 -5.78
N GLN A 3 12.24 22.43 -6.34
CA GLN A 3 11.41 21.33 -5.82
C GLN A 3 10.73 20.62 -7.00
N ARG A 4 11.53 20.11 -7.94
CA ARG A 4 11.03 19.35 -9.10
C ARG A 4 11.98 18.22 -9.57
N LEU A 5 13.03 17.89 -8.82
CA LEU A 5 14.12 17.00 -9.28
C LEU A 5 14.43 15.83 -8.32
N LEU A 6 13.50 15.36 -7.50
CA LEU A 6 13.75 14.25 -6.56
C LEU A 6 12.80 13.05 -6.71
N LEU A 7 12.09 12.91 -7.83
CA LEU A 7 11.18 11.77 -8.04
C LEU A 7 11.54 10.89 -9.24
N SER A 8 12.57 11.25 -10.03
CA SER A 8 12.91 10.54 -11.27
C SER A 8 13.78 9.30 -11.11
N ASP A 9 14.46 9.12 -9.96
CA ASP A 9 15.47 8.05 -9.80
C ASP A 9 15.21 7.16 -8.57
N VAL A 10 13.95 6.93 -8.21
CA VAL A 10 13.65 5.87 -7.23
C VAL A 10 13.83 4.54 -7.96
N SER A 11 14.90 3.82 -7.61
CA SER A 11 15.22 2.53 -8.21
C SER A 11 14.02 1.58 -8.12
N PRO A 12 13.86 0.63 -9.06
CA PRO A 12 12.77 -0.34 -9.00
C PRO A 12 12.70 -1.09 -7.66
N GLU A 13 13.83 -1.34 -7.01
CA GLU A 13 13.94 -1.94 -5.68
C GLU A 13 13.41 -1.02 -4.58
N ALA A 14 13.75 0.28 -4.62
CA ALA A 14 13.24 1.25 -3.67
C ALA A 14 11.70 1.41 -3.80
N ARG A 15 11.18 1.36 -5.04
CA ARG A 15 9.73 1.34 -5.28
C ARG A 15 9.08 0.06 -4.77
N LEU A 16 9.75 -1.08 -4.92
CA LEU A 16 9.27 -2.36 -4.39
C LEU A 16 9.18 -2.32 -2.87
N LEU A 17 10.22 -1.84 -2.20
CA LEU A 17 10.26 -1.69 -0.74
C LEU A 17 9.14 -0.76 -0.22
N ASP A 18 8.90 0.37 -0.90
CA ASP A 18 7.80 1.27 -0.57
C ASP A 18 6.42 0.60 -0.74
N ALA A 19 6.19 -0.06 -1.88
CA ALA A 19 4.95 -0.78 -2.14
C ALA A 19 4.71 -1.90 -1.11
N GLU A 20 5.78 -2.57 -0.66
CA GLU A 20 5.69 -3.60 0.39
C GLU A 20 5.34 -3.00 1.74
N SER A 21 5.98 -1.89 2.09
CA SER A 21 5.71 -1.14 3.32
C SER A 21 4.25 -0.70 3.38
N ARG A 22 3.75 -0.06 2.31
CA ARG A 22 2.34 0.35 2.20
C ARG A 22 1.40 -0.84 2.30
N HIS A 23 1.65 -1.92 1.56
CA HIS A 23 0.82 -3.12 1.63
C HIS A 23 0.76 -3.71 3.05
N ARG A 24 1.90 -3.78 3.76
CA ARG A 24 1.97 -4.25 5.14
C ARG A 24 1.21 -3.33 6.11
N GLN A 25 1.38 -2.01 6.01
CA GLN A 25 0.69 -1.05 6.87
C GLN A 25 -0.84 -1.12 6.70
N LEU A 26 -1.32 -1.22 5.46
CA LEU A 26 -2.75 -1.37 5.16
C LEU A 26 -3.30 -2.69 5.70
N ASP A 27 -2.53 -3.78 5.61
CA ASP A 27 -2.91 -5.07 6.20
C ASP A 27 -3.01 -5.03 7.73
N VAL A 28 -2.05 -4.37 8.40
CA VAL A 28 -2.08 -4.16 9.86
C VAL A 28 -3.34 -3.42 10.26
N ARG A 29 -3.64 -2.30 9.61
CA ARG A 29 -4.83 -1.51 9.94
C ARG A 29 -6.14 -2.28 9.70
N LEU A 30 -6.23 -3.05 8.61
CA LEU A 30 -7.37 -3.92 8.37
C LEU A 30 -7.54 -5.00 9.44
N LYS A 31 -6.43 -5.57 9.94
CA LYS A 31 -6.45 -6.54 11.04
C LYS A 31 -6.91 -5.90 12.35
N GLU A 32 -6.47 -4.67 12.65
CA GLU A 32 -6.93 -3.92 13.83
C GLU A 32 -8.44 -3.70 13.79
N LEU A 33 -8.98 -3.25 12.65
CA LEU A 33 -10.42 -3.09 12.46
C LEU A 33 -11.14 -4.43 12.56
N GLY A 34 -10.59 -5.49 11.94
CA GLY A 34 -11.18 -6.84 11.98
C GLY A 34 -11.20 -7.52 13.35
N ARG A 35 -10.42 -7.03 14.33
CA ARG A 35 -10.49 -7.52 15.72
C ARG A 35 -11.68 -6.96 16.51
N ARG A 36 -12.32 -5.90 16.00
CA ARG A 36 -13.48 -5.29 16.66
C ARG A 36 -14.73 -6.10 16.34
N ALA A 37 -15.56 -6.34 17.35
CA ALA A 37 -16.82 -7.07 17.17
C ALA A 37 -17.79 -6.34 16.22
N TYR A 38 -17.75 -5.02 16.23
CA TYR A 38 -18.54 -4.15 15.36
C TYR A 38 -17.71 -2.95 14.92
N LEU A 39 -17.98 -2.46 13.71
CA LEU A 39 -17.38 -1.26 13.16
C LEU A 39 -18.41 -0.15 13.10
N THR A 40 -18.01 1.06 13.48
CA THR A 40 -18.80 2.27 13.24
C THR A 40 -18.96 2.53 11.72
N PRO A 41 -19.95 3.31 11.27
CA PRO A 41 -20.09 3.62 9.85
C PRO A 41 -18.84 4.22 9.21
N THR A 42 -18.12 5.08 9.94
CA THR A 42 -16.85 5.66 9.48
C THR A 42 -15.75 4.62 9.37
N GLU A 43 -15.68 3.67 10.30
CA GLU A 43 -14.72 2.56 10.25
C GLU A 43 -15.03 1.56 9.14
N GLN A 44 -16.30 1.37 8.79
CA GLN A 44 -16.69 0.54 7.64
C GLN A 44 -16.23 1.18 6.32
N LEU A 45 -16.41 2.51 6.20
CA LEU A 45 -15.88 3.28 5.07
C LEU A 45 -14.34 3.19 5.03
N GLU A 46 -13.67 3.38 6.16
CA GLU A 46 -12.22 3.23 6.29
C GLU A 46 -11.77 1.83 5.83
N ALA A 47 -12.39 0.77 6.33
CA ALA A 47 -12.07 -0.61 5.95
C ALA A 47 -12.26 -0.86 4.45
N SER A 48 -13.30 -0.27 3.83
CA SER A 48 -13.53 -0.37 2.39
C SER A 48 -12.41 0.31 1.60
N GLU A 49 -12.03 1.52 1.98
CA GLU A 49 -10.94 2.25 1.34
C GLU A 49 -9.59 1.57 1.53
N LEU A 50 -9.28 1.10 2.74
CA LEU A 50 -8.06 0.35 3.03
C LEU A 50 -7.95 -0.93 2.20
N LYS A 51 -9.05 -1.66 1.96
CA LYS A 51 -9.08 -2.83 1.07
C LYS A 51 -8.72 -2.45 -0.38
N LYS A 52 -9.29 -1.36 -0.90
CA LYS A 52 -8.98 -0.87 -2.26
C LYS A 52 -7.51 -0.47 -2.38
N LEU A 53 -7.00 0.27 -1.39
CA LEU A 53 -5.59 0.68 -1.35
C LEU A 53 -4.66 -0.53 -1.26
N LYS A 54 -5.01 -1.53 -0.45
CA LYS A 54 -4.21 -2.75 -0.30
C LYS A 54 -4.18 -3.55 -1.60
N LEU A 55 -5.30 -3.64 -2.31
CA LEU A 55 -5.36 -4.28 -3.63
C LEU A 55 -4.43 -3.57 -4.63
N ARG A 56 -4.51 -2.23 -4.71
CA ARG A 56 -3.61 -1.44 -5.59
C ARG A 56 -2.14 -1.65 -5.25
N ALA A 57 -1.79 -1.67 -3.96
CA ALA A 57 -0.41 -1.92 -3.52
C ALA A 57 0.05 -3.34 -3.89
N LYS A 58 -0.83 -4.35 -3.77
CA LYS A 58 -0.54 -5.72 -4.19
C LYS A 58 -0.33 -5.83 -5.71
N ASP A 59 -1.14 -5.14 -6.50
CA ASP A 59 -1.01 -5.12 -7.96
C ASP A 59 0.31 -4.44 -8.39
N GLU A 60 0.67 -3.35 -7.72
CA GLU A 60 1.96 -2.68 -7.88
C GLU A 60 3.14 -3.61 -7.53
N LEU A 61 3.08 -4.31 -6.39
CA LEU A 61 4.07 -5.30 -6.00
C LEU A 61 4.24 -6.40 -7.04
N THR A 62 3.13 -6.93 -7.54
CA THR A 62 3.13 -7.99 -8.56
C THR A 62 3.80 -7.50 -9.84
N THR A 63 3.50 -6.26 -10.24
CA THR A 63 4.09 -5.61 -11.42
C THR A 63 5.57 -5.29 -11.24
N LEU A 64 6.01 -4.88 -10.05
CA LEU A 64 7.41 -4.56 -9.79
C LEU A 64 8.26 -5.84 -9.69
N ARG A 65 7.74 -6.89 -9.05
CA ARG A 65 8.41 -8.20 -8.97
C ARG A 65 8.61 -8.82 -10.34
N SER A 66 7.61 -8.75 -11.22
CA SER A 66 7.77 -9.28 -12.58
C SER A 66 8.82 -8.55 -13.40
N LYS A 67 9.08 -7.26 -13.11
CA LYS A 67 10.11 -6.45 -13.78
C LYS A 67 11.53 -6.68 -13.24
N LEU A 68 11.66 -7.09 -11.98
CA LEU A 68 12.94 -7.31 -11.31
C LEU A 68 13.49 -8.74 -11.52
N GLY A 69 12.70 -9.65 -12.09
CA GLY A 69 13.06 -11.05 -12.27
C GLY A 69 12.82 -11.91 -11.02
N PRO A 70 12.81 -13.25 -11.16
CA PRO A 70 12.69 -14.18 -10.02
C PRO A 70 13.90 -14.15 -9.09
#